data_AF-A0A227HPY4-F1
#
_entry.id   AF-A0A227HPY4-F1
#
_cell.length_a   1.000
_cell.length_b   1.000
_cell.length_c   1.000
_cell.angle_alpha   90.00
_cell.angle_beta   90.00
_cell.angle_gamma   90.00
#
_symmetry.space_group_name_H-M   'P 1'
#
loop_
_entity.id
_entity.type
_entity.pdbx_description
1 polymer ?
#
loop_
_entity_poly.entity_id
_entity_poly.type
_entity_poly.pdbx_seq_one_letter_code
_entity_poly.pdbx_strand_id
1 'polypeptide(L)' 'LSIDAQGVLRSINRSACQILGIDRDKALNKPLTDTLRDSDLYTVLETGQEDHDIEIFLNHKRLIANRSPIFVEGKI' A
#
# COMPACT_ATOMS: atom_id res chain seq x y z
N LEU A 1 -2.23 -4.71 1.98
CA LEU A 1 -2.92 -3.84 1.00
C LEU A 1 -2.07 -3.84 -0.26
N SER A 2 -2.62 -3.61 -1.45
CA SER A 2 -1.85 -3.59 -2.70
C SER A 2 -2.33 -2.49 -3.64
N ILE A 3 -1.38 -1.97 -4.42
CA ILE A 3 -1.60 -1.01 -5.50
C ILE A 3 -1.15 -1.61 -6.84
N ASP A 4 -1.68 -1.10 -7.95
CA ASP A 4 -1.13 -1.39 -9.28
C ASP A 4 0.02 -0.42 -9.65
N ALA A 5 0.60 -0.60 -10.83
CA ALA A 5 1.69 0.22 -11.35
C ALA A 5 1.33 1.71 -11.56
N GLN A 6 0.05 2.08 -11.47
CA GLN A 6 -0.40 3.48 -11.51
C GLN A 6 -0.68 4.03 -10.09
N GLY A 7 -0.40 3.26 -9.04
CA GLY A 7 -0.65 3.64 -7.66
C GLY A 7 -2.09 3.49 -7.21
N VAL A 8 -2.94 2.82 -8.00
CA VAL A 8 -4.36 2.67 -7.67
C VAL A 8 -4.53 1.51 -6.69
N LEU A 9 -5.24 1.76 -5.59
CA LEU A 9 -5.52 0.73 -4.58
C LEU A 9 -6.41 -0.38 -5.17
N ARG A 10 -5.85 -1.59 -5.28
CA ARG A 10 -6.55 -2.78 -5.81
C ARG A 10 -7.03 -3.73 -4.73
N SER A 11 -6.33 -3.80 -3.59
CA SER A 11 -6.78 -4.63 -2.49
C SER A 11 -6.47 -4.02 -1.12
N ILE A 12 -7.39 -4.21 -0.19
CA ILE A 12 -7.19 -3.96 1.23
C ILE A 12 -8.07 -4.93 2.01
N ASN A 13 -7.49 -5.59 3.01
CA ASN A 13 -8.23 -6.52 3.86
C ASN A 13 -8.93 -5.79 5.02
N ARG A 14 -9.84 -6.49 5.71
CA ARG A 14 -10.62 -5.93 6.81
C ARG A 14 -9.74 -5.42 7.96
N SER A 15 -8.70 -6.17 8.34
CA SER A 15 -7.81 -5.78 9.44
C SER A 15 -7.06 -4.48 9.15
N ALA A 16 -6.53 -4.31 7.94
CA ALA A 16 -5.89 -3.06 7.52
C ALA A 16 -6.88 -1.90 7.54
N CYS A 17 -8.13 -2.12 7.11
CA CYS A 17 -9.18 -1.09 7.19
C CYS A 17 -9.42 -0.64 8.65
N GLN A 18 -9.48 -1.59 9.59
CA GLN A 18 -9.72 -1.28 11.01
C GLN A 18 -8.53 -0.56 11.65
N ILE A 19 -7.31 -1.04 11.40
CA ILE A 19 -6.08 -0.46 11.95
C ILE A 19 -5.88 0.96 11.43
N LEU A 20 -6.04 1.15 10.12
CA LEU A 20 -5.78 2.40 9.41
C LEU A 20 -7.01 3.29 9.28
N GLY A 21 -8.17 2.93 9.84
CA GLY A 21 -9.40 3.73 9.74
C GLY A 21 -9.87 3.98 8.30
N ILE A 22 -9.67 3.02 7.39
CA ILE A 22 -9.98 3.17 5.96
C ILE A 22 -11.38 2.60 5.67
N ASP A 23 -12.17 3.39 4.95
CA ASP A 23 -13.41 2.93 4.32
C ASP A 23 -13.06 2.27 2.98
N ARG A 24 -13.17 0.94 2.93
CA ARG A 24 -12.80 0.12 1.76
C ARG A 24 -13.54 0.56 0.49
N ASP A 25 -14.84 0.80 0.58
CA ASP A 25 -15.66 1.08 -0.60
C ASP A 25 -15.39 2.48 -1.16
N LYS A 26 -14.94 3.40 -0.30
CA LYS A 26 -14.49 4.73 -0.72
C LYS A 26 -13.05 4.74 -1.23
N ALA A 27 -12.21 3.80 -0.83
CA ALA A 27 -10.77 3.77 -1.11
C ALA A 27 -10.40 2.92 -2.34
N LEU A 28 -11.12 1.82 -2.60
CA LEU A 28 -10.82 0.93 -3.72
C LEU A 28 -10.95 1.64 -5.06
N ASN A 29 -10.09 1.25 -6.01
CA ASN A 29 -10.03 1.79 -7.37
C ASN A 29 -9.76 3.30 -7.45
N LYS A 30 -9.15 3.87 -6.41
CA LYS A 30 -8.66 5.25 -6.38
C LYS A 30 -7.15 5.29 -6.15
N PRO A 31 -6.47 6.40 -6.49
CA PRO A 31 -5.08 6.60 -6.10
C PRO A 31 -4.89 6.39 -4.60
N LEU A 32 -3.83 5.67 -4.23
CA LEU A 32 -3.52 5.39 -2.81
C LEU A 32 -3.42 6.69 -1.99
N THR A 33 -2.89 7.76 -2.59
CA THR A 33 -2.69 9.06 -1.97
C THR A 33 -3.98 9.75 -1.52
N ASP A 34 -5.12 9.39 -2.10
CA ASP A 34 -6.43 9.92 -1.70
C ASP A 34 -6.87 9.36 -0.34
N THR A 35 -6.40 8.16 -0.01
CA THR A 35 -6.75 7.45 1.23
C THR A 35 -5.60 7.50 2.26
N LEU A 36 -4.36 7.40 1.78
CA LEU A 36 -3.13 7.27 2.53
C LEU A 36 -2.07 8.18 1.91
N ARG A 37 -2.21 9.49 2.13
CA ARG A 37 -1.34 10.53 1.54
C ARG A 37 0.14 10.36 1.90
N ASP A 38 0.41 9.90 3.12
CA ASP A 38 1.78 9.76 3.65
C ASP A 38 2.39 8.38 3.33
N SER A 39 1.74 7.57 2.49
CA SER A 39 2.29 6.26 2.11
C SER A 39 3.43 6.40 1.11
N ASP A 40 4.55 5.79 1.45
CA ASP A 40 5.75 5.64 0.62
C ASP A 40 5.75 4.32 -0.19
N LEU A 41 4.62 3.60 -0.28
CA LEU A 41 4.53 2.31 -0.97
C LEU A 41 4.94 2.38 -2.45
N TYR A 42 4.86 3.57 -3.06
CA TYR A 42 5.34 3.84 -4.41
C TYR A 42 6.83 3.56 -4.60
N THR A 43 7.64 3.69 -3.55
CA THR A 43 9.09 3.40 -3.61
C THR A 43 9.37 1.95 -4.01
N VAL A 44 8.50 1.01 -3.63
CA VAL A 44 8.60 -0.41 -4.01
C VAL A 44 8.27 -0.60 -5.50
N LEU A 45 7.34 0.19 -6.04
CA LEU A 45 7.05 0.20 -7.48
C LEU A 45 8.22 0.76 -8.29
N GLU A 46 8.86 1.82 -7.81
CA GLU A 46 9.98 2.48 -8.50
C GLU A 46 11.26 1.65 -8.46
N THR A 47 11.55 1.04 -7.32
CA THR A 47 12.81 0.29 -7.11
C THR A 47 12.70 -1.17 -7.51
N GLY A 48 11.49 -1.76 -7.46
CA GLY A 48 11.29 -3.20 -7.58
C GLY A 48 11.98 -3.99 -6.46
N GLN A 49 12.35 -3.34 -5.36
CA GLN A 49 13.00 -3.99 -4.21
C GLN A 49 11.98 -4.32 -3.12
N GLU A 50 12.23 -5.42 -2.43
CA GLU A 50 11.43 -5.84 -1.28
C GLU A 50 11.90 -5.14 0.00
N ASP A 51 10.95 -4.81 0.86
CA ASP A 51 11.21 -4.37 2.22
C ASP A 51 10.72 -5.43 3.21
N HIS A 52 11.58 -5.74 4.19
CA HIS A 52 11.30 -6.72 5.23
C HIS A 52 11.42 -6.08 6.62
N ASP A 53 10.42 -6.33 7.46
CA ASP A 53 10.32 -5.90 8.87
C ASP A 53 10.60 -4.41 9.11
N ILE A 54 10.19 -3.56 8.17
CA ILE A 54 10.39 -2.12 8.27
C ILE A 54 9.35 -1.48 9.17
N GLU A 55 9.77 -0.43 9.86
CA GLU A 55 8.87 0.39 10.66
C GLU A 55 8.34 1.56 9.85
N ILE A 56 7.01 1.67 9.79
CA ILE A 56 6.33 2.76 9.10
C ILE A 56 5.36 3.48 10.02
N PHE A 57 5.14 4.76 9.74
CA PHE A 57 4.12 5.56 10.39
C PHE A 57 3.05 5.95 9.37
N LEU A 58 1.87 5.37 9.50
CA LEU A 58 0.81 5.48 8.51
C LEU A 58 -0.54 5.75 9.19
N ASN A 59 -1.21 6.82 8.78
CA ASN A 59 -2.43 7.32 9.38
C ASN A 59 -2.42 7.30 10.93
N HIS A 60 -1.39 7.91 11.51
CA HIS A 60 -1.22 8.02 12.96
C HIS A 60 -1.03 6.67 13.69
N LYS A 61 -0.66 5.61 12.97
CA LYS A 61 -0.33 4.29 13.52
C LYS A 61 1.11 3.93 13.20
N ARG A 62 1.81 3.37 14.18
CA ARG A 62 3.14 2.79 14.02
C ARG A 62 3.00 1.31 13.73
N LEU A 63 3.57 0.85 12.62
CA LEU A 63 3.37 -0.50 12.09
C LEU A 63 4.72 -1.11 11.71
N ILE A 64 4.79 -2.44 11.78
CA ILE A 64 5.81 -3.21 11.07
C ILE A 64 5.17 -3.78 9.81
N ALA A 65 5.84 -3.61 8.67
CA ALA A 65 5.31 -4.02 7.37
C ALA A 65 6.35 -4.77 6.55
N ASN A 66 5.86 -5.73 5.76
CA ASN A 66 6.58 -6.31 4.65
C ASN A 66 5.97 -5.79 3.36
N ARG A 67 6.81 -5.41 2.40
CA ARG A 67 6.39 -4.87 1.11
C ARG A 67 7.11 -5.64 0.02
N SER A 68 6.35 -6.24 -0.89
CA SER A 68 6.90 -6.99 -2.02
C SER A 68 6.28 -6.48 -3.32
N PRO A 69 7.10 -6.24 -4.36
CA PRO A 69 6.59 -5.97 -5.68
C PRO A 69 5.90 -7.23 -6.24
N ILE A 70 4.91 -7.03 -7.11
CA ILE A 70 4.26 -8.13 -7.83
C ILE A 70 4.64 -7.96 -9.28
N PHE A 71 5.21 -9.00 -9.88
CA PHE A 71 5.57 -9.00 -11.30
C PHE A 71 4.60 -9.84 -12.12
N VAL A 72 4.09 -9.26 -13.21
CA VAL A 72 3.27 -9.92 -14.23
C VAL A 72 4.01 -9.79 -15.56
N GLU A 73 4.37 -10.93 -16.17
CA GLU A 73 5.13 -10.95 -17.44
C GLU A 73 6.44 -10.14 -17.41
N GLY A 74 7.14 -10.15 -16.27
CA GLY A 74 8.40 -9.42 -16.07
C GLY A 74 8.24 -7.92 -15.89
N LYS A 75 7.01 -7.41 -15.78
CA LYS A 75 6.71 -6.02 -15.46
C LYS A 75 6.09 -5.93 -14.09
N ILE A 76 6.42 -4.86 -13.37
CA ILE A 76 5.78 -4.51 -12.10
C ILE A 76 4.37 -3.96 -12.34
#